data_AF-A0A3A0FYR7-F1
#
_entry.id   AF-A0A3A0FYR7-F1
#
_cell.length_a   1.000
_cell.length_b   1.000
_cell.length_c   1.000
_cell.angle_alpha   90.00
_cell.angle_beta   90.00
_cell.angle_gamma   90.00
#
_symmetry.space_group_name_H-M   'P 1'
#
loop_
_entity.id
_entity.type
_entity.pdbx_description
1 polymer ?
#
loop_
_entity_poly.entity_id
_entity_poly.type
_entity_poly.pdbx_seq_one_letter_code
_entity_poly.pdbx_strand_id
1 'polypeptide(L)'
;RPNAFALGAQTIALSTGLFNLVNTRDELAFVLAHELGHIALGHSIESPANLSPESQIEQHLKDEIQADRFAVQLMKNAGIAPDSALDLLARLSHGGNKNAKVRTNIYYTLSPRLNALKSLIFQNGNLPAI
;
A
#
# COMPACT_ATOMS: atom_id res chain seq x y z
N ARG A 1 -2.71 12.36 -10.20
CA ARG A 1 -3.04 10.97 -9.78
C ARG A 1 -2.05 10.57 -8.70
N PRO A 2 -2.50 10.13 -7.52
CA PRO A 2 -1.61 9.58 -6.51
C PRO A 2 -0.97 8.30 -7.06
N ASN A 3 0.36 8.24 -7.09
CA ASN A 3 1.10 7.04 -7.46
C ASN A 3 2.48 7.09 -6.81
N ALA A 4 2.99 5.95 -6.39
CA ALA A 4 4.38 5.77 -6.07
C ALA A 4 4.85 4.48 -6.76
N PHE A 5 6.12 4.45 -7.17
CA PHE A 5 6.72 3.22 -7.68
C PHE A 5 8.23 3.27 -7.51
N ALA A 6 8.81 2.09 -7.31
CA ALA A 6 10.25 1.91 -7.32
C ALA A 6 10.79 1.93 -8.75
N LEU A 7 11.84 2.73 -8.99
CA LEU A 7 12.64 2.69 -10.21
C LEU A 7 13.98 2.00 -9.90
N GLY A 8 14.03 0.69 -10.09
CA GLY A 8 15.20 -0.12 -9.73
C GLY A 8 15.48 -0.17 -8.22
N ALA A 9 16.70 -0.52 -7.83
CA ALA A 9 17.07 -0.79 -6.43
C ALA A 9 17.35 0.46 -5.56
N GLN A 10 17.33 1.68 -6.12
CA GLN A 10 17.88 2.87 -5.44
C GLN A 10 16.99 4.12 -5.50
N THR A 11 15.83 4.09 -6.16
CA THR A 11 15.01 5.30 -6.32
C THR A 11 13.53 4.98 -6.17
N ILE A 12 12.84 5.72 -5.29
CA ILE A 12 11.38 5.71 -5.17
C ILE A 12 10.86 7.01 -5.80
N ALA A 13 10.03 6.88 -6.83
CA ALA A 13 9.36 8.02 -7.45
C ALA A 13 7.99 8.23 -6.81
N LEU A 14 7.76 9.42 -6.25
CA LEU A 14 6.47 9.83 -5.70
C LEU A 14 5.81 10.82 -6.66
N SER A 15 4.56 10.56 -7.05
CA SER A 15 3.81 11.54 -7.82
C SER A 15 3.45 12.74 -6.95
N THR A 16 3.45 13.93 -7.53
CA THR A 16 3.00 15.16 -6.85
C THR A 16 1.56 15.05 -6.35
N GLY A 17 0.72 14.23 -7.01
CA GLY A 17 -0.65 13.96 -6.56
C GLY A 17 -0.73 13.07 -5.31
N LEU A 18 0.27 12.22 -5.05
CA LEU A 18 0.37 11.45 -3.81
C LEU A 18 1.00 12.31 -2.72
N PHE A 19 2.04 13.07 -3.06
CA PHE A 19 2.68 14.02 -2.16
C PHE A 19 1.68 15.04 -1.59
N ASN A 20 0.78 15.58 -2.41
CA ASN A 20 -0.25 16.52 -1.97
C ASN A 20 -1.38 15.89 -1.12
N LEU A 21 -1.44 14.55 -1.04
CA LEU A 21 -2.45 13.81 -0.26
C LEU A 21 -1.95 13.43 1.14
N VAL A 22 -0.62 13.37 1.28
CA VAL A 22 0.07 13.15 2.54
C VAL A 22 0.04 14.45 3.34
N ASN A 23 -0.47 14.38 4.56
CA ASN A 23 -0.59 15.49 5.49
C ASN A 23 0.47 15.45 6.59
N THR A 24 1.05 14.28 6.88
CA THR A 24 2.01 14.11 7.97
C THR A 24 3.28 13.39 7.53
N ARG A 25 4.35 13.57 8.30
CA ARG A 25 5.61 12.82 8.12
C ARG A 25 5.39 11.31 8.17
N ASP A 26 4.50 10.85 9.05
CA ASP A 26 4.29 9.43 9.28
C ASP A 26 3.50 8.78 8.14
N GLU A 27 2.58 9.53 7.53
CA GLU A 27 1.91 9.11 6.30
C GLU A 27 2.89 9.01 5.13
N LEU A 28 3.84 9.95 5.02
CA LEU A 28 4.90 9.87 4.01
C LEU A 28 5.80 8.66 4.26
N ALA A 29 6.17 8.44 5.52
CA ALA A 29 6.97 7.29 5.94
C ALA A 29 6.27 5.98 5.61
N PHE A 30 4.95 5.89 5.81
CA PHE A 30 4.16 4.72 5.42
C PHE A 30 4.20 4.47 3.92
N VAL A 31 3.98 5.50 3.09
CA VAL A 31 4.06 5.37 1.62
C VAL A 31 5.44 4.85 1.20
N LEU A 32 6.52 5.44 1.71
CA LEU A 32 7.88 5.01 1.39
C LEU A 32 8.16 3.58 1.86
N ALA A 33 7.71 3.23 3.07
CA ALA A 33 7.89 1.89 3.63
C ALA A 33 7.07 0.83 2.86
N HIS A 34 5.91 1.20 2.34
CA HIS A 34 5.07 0.37 1.48
C HIS A 34 5.75 0.09 0.14
N GLU A 35 6.30 1.11 -0.52
CA GLU A 35 7.08 0.94 -1.75
C GLU A 35 8.34 0.11 -1.53
N LEU A 36 9.04 0.31 -0.41
CA LEU A 36 10.16 -0.55 -0.01
C LEU A 36 9.72 -2.01 0.19
N GLY A 37 8.51 -2.23 0.71
CA GLY A 37 7.91 -3.57 0.85
C GLY A 37 7.75 -4.27 -0.50
N HIS A 38 7.26 -3.57 -1.52
CA HIS A 38 7.17 -4.13 -2.88
C HIS A 38 8.55 -4.51 -3.44
N ILE A 39 9.56 -3.67 -3.23
CA ILE A 39 10.95 -3.97 -3.67
C ILE A 39 11.49 -5.19 -2.92
N ALA A 40 11.41 -5.17 -1.59
CA ALA A 40 11.99 -6.20 -0.72
C ALA A 40 11.38 -7.58 -0.96
N LEU A 41 10.09 -7.63 -1.31
CA LEU A 41 9.35 -8.87 -1.57
C LEU A 41 9.33 -9.26 -3.05
N GLY A 42 9.95 -8.47 -3.94
CA GLY A 42 9.99 -8.75 -5.37
C GLY A 42 8.63 -8.68 -6.06
N HIS A 43 7.69 -7.90 -5.53
CA HIS A 43 6.38 -7.70 -6.13
C HIS A 43 6.53 -6.92 -7.45
N SER A 44 6.16 -7.56 -8.56
CA SER A 44 6.17 -6.91 -9.87
C SER A 44 4.81 -6.28 -10.15
N ILE A 45 4.80 -5.08 -10.74
CA ILE A 45 3.56 -4.42 -11.19
C ILE A 45 2.97 -5.16 -12.41
N GLU A 46 3.75 -6.03 -13.05
CA GLU A 46 3.32 -6.85 -14.17
C GLU A 46 2.45 -8.02 -13.70
N SER A 47 1.18 -8.02 -14.11
CA SER A 47 0.31 -9.19 -13.95
C SER A 47 0.89 -10.36 -14.76
N PRO A 48 1.01 -11.56 -14.18
CA PRO A 48 1.36 -12.76 -14.94
C PRO A 48 0.33 -12.96 -16.06
N ALA A 49 0.79 -12.95 -17.31
CA ALA A 49 -0.09 -13.02 -18.50
C ALA A 49 -1.00 -14.27 -18.55
N ASN A 50 -0.69 -15.28 -17.73
CA ASN A 50 -1.36 -16.59 -17.71
C ASN A 50 -2.45 -16.74 -16.62
N LEU A 51 -2.74 -15.70 -15.83
CA LEU A 51 -3.76 -15.76 -14.77
C LEU A 51 -5.12 -15.27 -15.25
N SER A 52 -6.19 -15.88 -14.72
CA SER A 52 -7.55 -15.35 -14.91
C SER A 52 -7.68 -13.94 -14.28
N PRO A 53 -8.61 -13.09 -14.75
CA PRO A 53 -8.82 -11.76 -14.15
C PRO A 53 -9.07 -11.80 -12.64
N GLU A 54 -9.79 -12.83 -12.15
CA GLU A 54 -10.06 -13.01 -10.72
C GLU A 54 -8.79 -13.35 -9.95
N SER A 55 -7.99 -14.29 -10.45
CA SER A 55 -6.71 -14.66 -9.83
C SER A 55 -5.69 -13.51 -9.87
N GLN A 56 -5.73 -12.66 -10.89
CA GLN A 56 -4.93 -11.45 -10.92
C GLN A 56 -5.34 -10.51 -9.78
N ILE A 57 -6.63 -10.22 -9.60
CA ILE A 57 -7.11 -9.35 -8.52
C ILE A 57 -6.71 -9.91 -7.15
N GLU A 58 -6.85 -11.23 -6.95
CA GLU A 58 -6.46 -11.89 -5.71
C GLU A 58 -4.95 -11.77 -5.45
N GLN A 59 -4.11 -12.00 -6.47
CA GLN A 59 -2.66 -11.86 -6.35
C GLN A 59 -2.26 -10.43 -6.02
N HIS A 60 -2.80 -9.45 -6.74
CA HIS A 60 -2.57 -8.03 -6.47
C HIS A 60 -2.95 -7.68 -5.03
N LEU A 61 -4.10 -8.16 -4.54
CA LEU A 61 -4.50 -7.93 -3.14
C LEU A 61 -3.51 -8.56 -2.14
N LYS A 62 -3.01 -9.77 -2.40
CA LYS A 62 -2.02 -10.43 -1.55
C LYS A 62 -0.72 -9.61 -1.48
N ASP A 63 -0.25 -9.11 -2.61
CA ASP A 63 0.99 -8.34 -2.69
C ASP A 63 0.88 -7.02 -1.92
N GLU A 64 -0.26 -6.33 -2.05
CA GLU A 64 -0.56 -5.09 -1.34
C GLU A 64 -0.64 -5.29 0.19
N ILE A 65 -1.28 -6.37 0.64
CA ILE A 65 -1.37 -6.70 2.08
C ILE A 65 0.01 -7.06 2.64
N GLN A 66 0.84 -7.76 1.87
CA GLN A 66 2.21 -8.09 2.29
C GLN A 66 3.09 -6.83 2.38
N ALA A 67 2.97 -5.92 1.41
CA ALA A 67 3.66 -4.62 1.45
C ALA A 67 3.19 -3.76 2.64
N ASP A 68 1.89 -3.74 2.94
CA ASP A 68 1.31 -3.07 4.12
C ASP A 68 1.90 -3.63 5.43
N ARG A 69 1.98 -4.96 5.56
CA ARG A 69 2.58 -5.61 6.74
C ARG A 69 4.05 -5.23 6.90
N PHE A 70 4.81 -5.29 5.81
CA PHE A 70 6.22 -4.91 5.80
C PHE A 70 6.38 -3.46 6.25
N ALA A 71 5.58 -2.55 5.71
CA ALA A 71 5.61 -1.13 6.04
C ALA A 71 5.34 -0.89 7.52
N VAL A 72 4.29 -1.50 8.07
CA VAL A 72 3.93 -1.39 9.49
C VAL A 72 5.06 -1.90 10.38
N GLN A 73 5.67 -3.05 10.04
CA GLN A 73 6.77 -3.60 10.81
C GLN A 73 8.01 -2.70 10.77
N LEU A 74 8.35 -2.18 9.59
CA LEU A 74 9.48 -1.27 9.42
C LEU A 74 9.28 0.03 10.22
N MET A 75 8.08 0.61 10.16
CA MET A 75 7.74 1.82 10.92
C MET A 75 7.81 1.57 12.43
N LYS A 76 7.25 0.45 12.92
CA LYS A 76 7.36 0.05 14.33
C LYS A 76 8.82 -0.08 14.77
N ASN A 77 9.67 -0.72 13.96
CA ASN A 77 11.10 -0.87 14.25
C ASN A 77 11.86 0.47 14.24
N ALA A 78 11.41 1.43 13.41
CA ALA A 78 11.97 2.78 13.33
C ALA A 78 11.42 3.74 14.40
N GLY A 79 10.49 3.30 15.26
CA GLY A 79 9.82 4.16 16.25
C GLY A 79 8.84 5.18 15.64
N ILE A 80 8.33 4.91 14.43
CA ILE A 80 7.34 5.74 13.72
C ILE A 80 5.95 5.11 13.90
N ALA A 81 4.94 5.95 14.18
CA ALA A 81 3.58 5.48 14.42
C ALA A 81 2.88 5.05 13.11
N PRO A 82 2.45 3.77 12.98
CA PRO A 82 1.85 3.26 11.74
C PRO A 82 0.34 3.55 11.61
N ASP A 83 -0.30 4.08 12.65
CA ASP A 83 -1.74 4.42 12.68
C ASP A 83 -2.12 5.46 11.62
N SER A 84 -1.21 6.39 11.34
CA SER A 84 -1.33 7.39 10.28
C SER A 84 -1.63 6.79 8.89
N ALA A 85 -1.22 5.53 8.62
CA ALA A 85 -1.55 4.81 7.41
C ALA A 85 -3.07 4.66 7.19
N LEU A 86 -3.83 4.48 8.27
CA LEU A 86 -5.28 4.28 8.20
C LEU A 86 -5.98 5.55 7.70
N ASP A 87 -5.52 6.71 8.15
CA ASP A 87 -6.06 8.00 7.72
C ASP A 87 -5.76 8.27 6.25
N LEU A 88 -4.54 7.95 5.80
CA LEU A 88 -4.17 8.06 4.39
C LEU A 88 -5.01 7.14 3.50
N LEU A 89 -5.15 5.86 3.84
CA LEU A 89 -5.96 4.92 3.07
C LEU A 89 -7.45 5.30 3.07
N ALA A 90 -7.98 5.77 4.20
CA ALA A 90 -9.36 6.27 4.27
C ALA A 90 -9.58 7.46 3.33
N ARG A 91 -8.62 8.40 3.26
CA ARG A 91 -8.69 9.54 2.32
C ARG A 91 -8.57 9.12 0.86
N LEU A 92 -7.74 8.13 0.55
CA LEU A 92 -7.69 7.51 -0.78
C LEU A 92 -9.04 6.88 -1.15
N SER A 93 -9.76 6.30 -0.17
CA SER A 93 -11.08 5.68 -0.39
C SER A 93 -12.17 6.70 -0.70
N HIS A 94 -12.08 7.91 -0.14
CA HIS A 94 -13.10 8.95 -0.29
C HIS A 94 -12.76 9.99 -1.38
N GLY A 95 -11.49 10.15 -1.75
CA GLY A 95 -11.01 11.12 -2.73
C GLY A 95 -11.06 10.68 -4.21
N GLY A 96 -11.54 9.46 -4.50
CA GLY A 96 -11.68 8.96 -5.87
C GLY A 96 -12.73 9.76 -6.67
N ASN A 97 -12.34 10.34 -7.80
CA ASN A 97 -13.26 11.03 -8.72
C ASN A 97 -14.34 10.04 -9.22
N LYS A 98 -15.60 10.28 -8.83
CA LYS A 98 -16.79 9.48 -9.18
C LYS A 98 -17.05 9.37 -10.70
N ASN A 99 -16.40 10.20 -11.53
CA ASN A 99 -16.51 10.23 -12.99
C ASN A 99 -15.28 9.67 -13.73
N ALA A 100 -14.31 9.08 -13.04
CA ALA A 100 -13.20 8.36 -13.69
C ALA A 100 -13.70 7.01 -14.25
N LYS A 101 -14.48 7.05 -15.33
CA LYS A 101 -14.71 5.89 -16.18
C LYS A 101 -13.33 5.39 -16.63
N VAL A 102 -13.01 4.15 -16.28
CA VAL A 102 -11.84 3.36 -16.69
C VAL A 102 -10.58 3.52 -15.80
N ARG A 103 -10.32 2.43 -15.04
CA ARG A 103 -9.02 1.92 -14.52
C ARG A 103 -8.29 2.70 -13.42
N THR A 104 -8.26 2.13 -12.21
CA THR A 104 -7.03 1.92 -11.42
C THR A 104 -7.25 0.75 -10.43
N ASN A 105 -6.35 -0.23 -10.43
CA ASN A 105 -6.34 -1.50 -9.67
C ASN A 105 -6.48 -1.33 -8.14
N ILE A 106 -6.16 -0.14 -7.64
CA ILE A 106 -6.03 0.25 -6.22
C ILE A 106 -7.36 0.39 -5.45
N TYR A 107 -8.50 0.61 -6.12
CA TYR A 107 -9.76 0.86 -5.39
C TYR A 107 -10.46 -0.42 -4.92
N TYR A 108 -10.29 -1.54 -5.62
CA TYR A 108 -10.87 -2.82 -5.22
C TYR A 108 -10.16 -3.44 -4.02
N THR A 109 -8.86 -3.18 -3.87
CA THR A 109 -8.04 -3.72 -2.78
C THR A 109 -8.12 -2.88 -1.50
N LEU A 110 -8.64 -1.65 -1.57
CA LEU A 110 -8.53 -0.67 -0.48
C LEU A 110 -9.32 -1.04 0.78
N SER A 111 -10.57 -1.49 0.65
CA SER A 111 -11.38 -1.90 1.81
C SER A 111 -10.78 -3.14 2.52
N PRO A 112 -10.38 -4.21 1.80
CA PRO A 112 -9.63 -5.32 2.39
C PRO A 112 -8.33 -4.88 3.08
N ARG A 113 -7.53 -4.00 2.46
CA ARG A 113 -6.28 -3.47 3.03
C ARG A 113 -6.53 -2.70 4.32
N LEU A 114 -7.54 -1.81 4.35
CA LEU A 114 -7.88 -1.03 5.54
C LEU A 114 -8.27 -1.92 6.72
N ASN A 115 -9.04 -2.99 6.47
CA ASN A 115 -9.39 -3.97 7.50
C ASN A 115 -8.15 -4.73 7.99
N ALA A 116 -7.27 -5.16 7.08
CA ALA A 116 -6.02 -5.83 7.44
C ALA A 116 -5.10 -4.94 8.28
N LEU A 117 -4.91 -3.67 7.89
CA LEU A 117 -4.12 -2.69 8.64
C LEU A 117 -4.67 -2.43 10.04
N LYS A 118 -5.99 -2.27 10.18
CA LYS A 118 -6.63 -2.12 11.50
C LYS A 118 -6.32 -3.30 12.40
N SER A 119 -6.46 -4.53 11.89
CA SER A 119 -6.09 -5.73 12.64
C SER A 119 -4.60 -5.74 13.00
N LEU A 120 -3.70 -5.40 12.07
CA LEU A 120 -2.25 -5.40 12.29
C LEU A 120 -1.76 -4.36 13.30
N ILE A 121 -2.40 -3.20 13.33
CA ILE A 121 -2.01 -2.08 14.18
C ILE A 121 -2.59 -2.26 15.58
N PHE A 122 -3.85 -2.70 15.70
CA PHE A 122 -4.57 -2.72 16.97
C PHE A 122 -4.72 -4.09 17.62
N GLN A 123 -4.45 -5.21 16.94
CA GLN A 123 -4.38 -6.52 17.60
C GLN A 123 -2.93 -6.87 17.94
N ASN A 124 -2.62 -6.87 19.24
CA ASN A 124 -1.34 -7.35 19.77
C ASN A 124 -1.16 -8.85 19.50
N GLY A 125 -0.16 -9.23 18.69
CA GLY A 125 0.73 -10.31 19.11
C GLY A 125 0.85 -11.61 18.31
N ASN A 126 0.41 -11.73 17.04
CA ASN A 126 0.92 -12.84 16.22
C ASN A 126 0.91 -12.52 14.72
N LEU A 127 2.07 -12.13 14.21
CA LEU A 127 2.34 -12.13 12.78
C LEU A 127 2.81 -13.55 12.41
N PRO A 128 2.16 -14.28 11.49
CA PRO A 128 2.84 -15.38 10.84
C PRO A 128 4.08 -14.82 10.15
N ALA A 129 5.23 -15.49 10.33
CA ALA A 129 6.46 -15.14 9.64
C ALA A 129 6.24 -15.21 8.12
N ILE A 130 6.95 -14.32 7.43
CA ILE A 130 7.01 -14.20 5.97
C ILE A 130 7.43 -15.53 5.33
#